data_AF-A0A962BF41-F1
#
_entry.id   AF-A0A962BF41-F1
#
_cell.length_a   1.000
_cell.length_b   1.000
_cell.length_c   1.000
_cell.angle_alpha   90.00
_cell.angle_beta   90.00
_cell.angle_gamma   90.00
#
_symmetry.space_group_name_H-M   'P 1'
#
loop_
_entity.id
_entity.type
_entity.pdbx_description
1 polymer ?
#
loop_
_entity_poly.entity_id
_entity_poly.type
_entity_poly.pdbx_seq_one_letter_code
_entity_poly.pdbx_strand_id
1 'polypeptide(L)'
;MPVIKMGMTRTWKGRPGYTLKEVIGDWSRVANVELEWLSPYDYPINSAFNFDGTYEEAVRNLLAQYARETPRPRGRLYPNLPQGPSILLVN
;
A
#
# COMPACT_ATOMS: atom_id res chain seq x y z
N MET A 1 -17.59 19.05 -3.95
CA MET A 1 -16.14 19.15 -3.70
C MET A 1 -15.51 17.79 -4.00
N PRO A 2 -14.54 17.66 -4.90
CA PRO A 2 -13.89 16.38 -5.12
C PRO A 2 -12.81 16.21 -4.06
N VAL A 3 -13.00 15.24 -3.16
CA VAL A 3 -11.87 14.61 -2.47
C VAL A 3 -10.86 14.22 -3.56
N ILE A 4 -9.60 14.61 -3.40
CA ILE A 4 -8.56 14.25 -4.35
C ILE A 4 -8.41 12.73 -4.30
N LYS A 5 -9.20 12.02 -5.12
CA LYS A 5 -8.88 10.66 -5.55
C LYS A 5 -7.58 10.85 -6.32
N MET A 6 -6.44 10.43 -5.79
CA MET A 6 -5.19 10.41 -6.57
C MET A 6 -5.46 9.60 -7.85
N GLY A 7 -5.69 10.32 -8.95
CA GLY A 7 -6.73 9.99 -9.94
C GLY A 7 -6.31 9.03 -11.03
N MET A 8 -5.39 8.12 -10.74
CA MET A 8 -4.92 7.13 -11.69
C MET A 8 -5.23 5.74 -11.15
N THR A 9 -6.24 5.12 -11.73
CA THR A 9 -6.51 3.70 -11.55
C THR A 9 -5.49 2.90 -12.36
N ARG A 10 -4.96 1.83 -11.77
CA ARG A 10 -4.10 0.87 -12.46
C ARG A 10 -4.23 -0.51 -11.84
N THR A 11 -3.67 -1.50 -12.54
CA THR A 11 -3.54 -2.85 -12.01
C THR A 11 -2.35 -2.94 -11.06
N TRP A 12 -2.65 -3.14 -9.79
CA TRP A 12 -1.68 -3.39 -8.72
C TRP A 12 -1.54 -4.88 -8.50
N LYS A 13 -0.31 -5.39 -8.59
CA LYS A 13 -0.01 -6.82 -8.52
C LYS A 13 0.90 -7.11 -7.33
N GLY A 14 0.46 -8.01 -6.46
CA GLY A 14 1.27 -8.61 -5.40
C GLY A 14 1.73 -9.98 -5.87
N ARG A 15 3.05 -10.16 -5.95
CA ARG A 15 3.65 -11.39 -6.45
C ARG A 15 3.93 -12.33 -5.27
N PRO A 16 3.53 -13.61 -5.34
CA PRO A 16 3.90 -14.57 -4.32
C PRO A 16 5.42 -14.76 -4.29
N GLY A 17 5.97 -14.98 -3.11
CA GLY A 17 7.43 -15.05 -2.89
C GLY A 17 8.12 -13.71 -2.61
N TYR A 18 7.37 -12.60 -2.68
CA TYR A 18 7.79 -11.29 -2.18
C TYR A 18 7.10 -10.97 -0.87
N THR A 19 7.59 -9.94 -0.17
CA THR A 19 6.97 -9.47 1.06
C THR A 19 6.03 -8.28 0.86
N LEU A 20 5.19 -7.99 1.86
CA LEU A 20 4.34 -6.81 1.86
C LEU A 20 5.15 -5.53 1.74
N LYS A 21 6.28 -5.43 2.44
CA LYS A 21 7.15 -4.25 2.38
C LYS A 21 7.70 -4.03 0.98
N GLU A 22 8.16 -5.09 0.32
CA GLU A 22 8.67 -5.02 -1.05
C GLU A 22 7.58 -4.60 -2.04
N VAL A 23 6.42 -5.25 -1.99
CA VAL A 23 5.32 -4.98 -2.93
C VAL A 23 4.73 -3.59 -2.71
N ILE A 24 4.48 -3.19 -1.47
CA ILE A 24 3.98 -1.84 -1.17
C ILE A 24 5.05 -0.80 -1.51
N GLY A 25 6.34 -1.09 -1.30
CA GLY A 25 7.45 -0.22 -1.70
C GLY A 25 7.51 0.02 -3.20
N ASP A 26 7.38 -1.05 -3.99
CA ASP A 26 7.27 -0.96 -5.45
C ASP A 26 6.06 -0.13 -5.88
N TRP A 27 4.91 -0.37 -5.25
CA TRP A 27 3.70 0.38 -5.56
C TRP A 27 3.83 1.86 -5.20
N SER A 28 4.46 2.17 -4.07
CA SER A 28 4.72 3.52 -3.58
C SER A 28 5.58 4.29 -4.57
N ARG A 29 6.68 3.68 -5.07
CA ARG A 29 7.53 4.29 -6.10
C ARG A 29 6.76 4.60 -7.38
N VAL A 30 5.88 3.71 -7.82
CA VAL A 30 5.06 3.94 -9.02
C VAL A 30 4.00 5.03 -8.80
N ALA A 31 3.44 5.11 -7.60
CA ALA A 31 2.46 6.13 -7.22
C ALA A 31 3.08 7.49 -6.86
N ASN A 32 4.42 7.61 -6.85
CA ASN A 32 5.14 8.75 -6.29
C ASN A 32 4.71 9.06 -4.84
N VAL A 33 4.61 8.00 -4.04
CA VAL A 33 4.28 8.02 -2.61
C VAL A 33 5.54 7.56 -1.85
N GLU A 34 5.80 8.18 -0.71
CA GLU A 34 6.88 7.79 0.18
C GLU A 34 6.39 6.70 1.14
N LEU A 35 7.14 5.60 1.28
CA LEU A 35 6.79 4.51 2.18
C LEU A 35 7.61 4.59 3.47
N GLU A 36 6.93 4.81 4.58
CA GLU A 36 7.49 4.64 5.92
C GLU A 36 7.03 3.29 6.52
N TRP A 37 7.96 2.34 6.57
CA TRP A 37 7.71 1.03 7.16
C TRP A 37 8.20 1.01 8.61
N LEU A 38 7.26 1.12 9.56
CA LEU A 38 7.53 1.10 11.00
C LEU A 38 7.26 -0.28 11.62
N SER A 39 6.61 -1.19 10.90
CA SER A 39 6.33 -2.53 11.41
C SER A 39 7.64 -3.34 11.54
N PRO A 40 7.88 -3.99 12.69
CA PRO A 40 9.08 -4.82 12.87
C PRO A 40 9.01 -6.15 12.11
N TYR A 41 7.83 -6.49 11.58
CA TYR A 41 7.60 -7.71 10.80
C TYR A 41 7.47 -7.38 9.32
N ASP A 42 7.91 -8.32 8.50
CA ASP A 42 7.65 -8.31 7.07
C ASP A 42 6.84 -9.56 6.71
N TYR A 43 5.69 -9.35 6.07
CA TYR A 43 4.71 -10.42 5.87
C TYR A 43 4.86 -10.96 4.45
N PRO A 44 5.04 -12.27 4.26
CA PRO A 44 5.15 -12.84 2.93
C PRO A 44 3.80 -12.80 2.20
N ILE A 45 3.83 -12.50 0.91
CA ILE A 45 2.68 -12.68 0.04
C ILE A 45 2.54 -14.17 -0.30
N ASN A 46 1.55 -14.80 0.34
CA ASN A 46 1.28 -16.23 0.16
C ASN A 46 0.43 -16.53 -1.09
N SER A 47 -0.32 -15.55 -1.60
CA SER A 47 -1.19 -15.71 -2.75
C SER A 47 -1.06 -14.53 -3.70
N ALA A 48 -1.12 -14.79 -5.01
CA ALA A 48 -1.09 -13.73 -6.01
C ALA A 48 -2.26 -12.77 -5.79
N PHE A 49 -1.94 -11.49 -5.63
CA PHE A 49 -2.92 -10.43 -5.47
C PHE A 49 -2.99 -9.60 -6.74
N ASN A 50 -4.18 -9.37 -7.27
CA ASN A 50 -4.39 -8.45 -8.38
C ASN A 50 -5.57 -7.55 -8.05
N PHE A 51 -5.38 -6.24 -8.16
CA PHE A 51 -6.43 -5.28 -7.87
C PHE A 51 -6.37 -4.11 -8.83
N ASP A 52 -7.50 -3.82 -9.47
CA ASP A 52 -7.66 -2.68 -10.36
C ASP A 52 -8.31 -1.53 -9.61
N GLY A 53 -7.57 -0.44 -9.44
CA GLY A 53 -8.08 0.72 -8.73
C GLY A 53 -6.98 1.72 -8.39
N THR A 54 -7.29 2.63 -7.47
CA THR A 54 -6.31 3.60 -6.97
C THR A 54 -5.29 2.94 -6.04
N TYR A 55 -4.14 3.60 -5.85
CA TYR A 55 -3.10 3.16 -4.92
C TYR A 55 -3.65 2.90 -3.51
N GLU A 56 -4.46 3.84 -2.99
CA GLU A 56 -5.06 3.72 -1.64
C GLU A 56 -5.97 2.50 -1.54
N GLU A 57 -6.83 2.29 -2.54
CA GLU A 57 -7.74 1.14 -2.57
C GLU A 57 -6.95 -0.17 -2.64
N ALA A 58 -5.90 -0.23 -3.46
CA ALA A 58 -5.06 -1.42 -3.58
C ALA A 58 -4.35 -1.76 -2.26
N VAL A 59 -3.70 -0.78 -1.62
CA VAL A 59 -3.02 -0.96 -0.33
C VAL A 59 -4.01 -1.40 0.73
N ARG A 60 -5.18 -0.76 0.82
CA ARG A 60 -6.23 -1.12 1.77
C ARG A 60 -6.70 -2.57 1.59
N ASN A 61 -6.96 -2.99 0.35
CA ASN A 61 -7.39 -4.36 0.05
C ASN A 61 -6.29 -5.39 0.30
N LEU A 62 -5.03 -5.06 -0.02
CA LEU A 62 -3.88 -5.93 0.26
C LEU A 62 -3.72 -6.14 1.78
N LEU A 63 -3.68 -5.07 2.56
CA LEU A 63 -3.55 -5.15 4.02
C LEU A 63 -4.74 -5.84 4.69
N ALA A 64 -5.94 -5.74 4.09
CA ALA A 64 -7.13 -6.45 4.59
C ALA A 64 -6.98 -7.98 4.53
N GLN A 65 -6.15 -8.53 3.62
CA GLN A 65 -5.87 -9.97 3.60
C GLN A 65 -5.14 -10.45 4.86
N TYR A 66 -4.35 -9.57 5.48
CA TYR A 66 -3.59 -9.84 6.69
C TYR A 66 -4.33 -9.36 7.95
N ALA A 67 -5.64 -9.06 7.85
CA ALA A 67 -6.43 -8.62 8.99
C ALA A 67 -6.53 -9.66 10.12
N ARG A 68 -6.21 -10.93 9.84
CA ARG A 68 -6.17 -12.05 10.79
C ARG A 68 -4.76 -12.35 11.33
N GLU A 69 -3.72 -11.73 10.78
CA GLU A 69 -2.35 -11.91 11.27
C GLU A 69 -2.16 -11.19 12.61
N THR A 70 -1.27 -11.73 13.44
CA THR A 70 -0.90 -11.12 14.73
C THR A 70 0.61 -10.93 14.79
N PRO A 71 1.12 -9.69 14.79
CA PRO A 71 0.37 -8.43 14.77
C PRO A 71 -0.28 -8.14 13.40
N ARG A 72 -1.32 -7.31 13.39
CA ARG A 72 -2.05 -6.93 12.18
C ARG A 72 -1.39 -5.71 11.54
N PRO A 73 -0.95 -5.77 10.27
CA PRO A 73 -0.37 -4.60 9.61
C PRO A 73 -1.46 -3.55 9.34
N ARG A 74 -1.18 -2.29 9.68
CA ARG A 74 -2.07 -1.16 9.46
C ARG A 74 -1.37 -0.08 8.65
N GLY A 75 -1.96 0.26 7.51
CA GLY A 75 -1.49 1.34 6.65
C GLY A 75 -2.31 2.61 6.85
N ARG A 76 -1.64 3.75 6.98
CA ARG A 76 -2.25 5.09 6.97
C ARG A 76 -1.60 5.94 5.90
N LEU A 77 -2.40 6.44 4.98
CA LEU A 77 -1.95 7.36 3.94
C LEU A 77 -2.14 8.80 4.42
N TYR A 78 -1.05 9.56 4.45
CA TYR A 78 -1.01 10.97 4.79
C TYR A 78 -0.82 11.78 3.50
N PRO A 79 -1.85 12.51 3.04
CA PRO A 79 -1.72 13.38 1.88
C PRO A 79 -0.89 14.61 2.24
N ASN A 80 0.16 14.91 1.45
CA ASN A 80 1.03 16.07 1.67
C ASN A 80 0.99 17.08 0.50
N LEU A 81 -0.05 17.05 -0.33
CA LEU A 81 -0.21 17.99 -1.46
C LEU A 81 -0.70 19.37 -0.97
N PRO A 82 -0.19 20.50 -1.52
CA PRO A 82 0.73 20.62 -2.66
C PRO A 82 2.24 20.59 -2.30
N GLN A 83 2.59 20.31 -1.04
CA GLN A 83 3.93 20.53 -0.48
C GLN A 83 4.90 19.34 -0.67
N GLY A 84 4.41 18.16 -1.08
CA GLY A 84 5.23 16.98 -1.35
C GLY A 84 4.44 15.73 -1.74
N PRO A 85 5.14 14.58 -1.95
CA PRO A 85 4.48 13.29 -2.18
C PRO A 85 3.69 12.87 -0.94
N SER A 86 2.61 12.11 -1.13
CA SER A 86 1.90 11.49 0.00
C SER A 86 2.81 10.50 0.71
N ILE A 87 2.63 10.34 2.02
CA ILE A 87 3.39 9.38 2.83
C ILE A 87 2.46 8.23 3.23
N LEU A 88 2.83 7.00 2.91
CA LEU A 88 2.19 5.80 3.45
C LEU A 88 2.98 5.31 4.65
N LEU A 89 2.38 5.35 5.83
CA LEU A 89 2.94 4.77 7.04
C LEU A 89 2.33 3.40 7.31
N VAL A 90 3.16 2.38 7.54
CA VAL A 90 2.71 1.02 7.88
C VAL A 90 3.29 0.60 9.24
N ASN A 91 2.43 0.24 10.20
CA ASN A 91 2.83 -0.28 11.52
C ASN A 91 2.17 -1.60 11.89
#